data_AF-B4M5Y1-F1
#
_entry.id   AF-B4M5Y1-F1
#
_cell.length_a   1.000
_cell.length_b   1.000
_cell.length_c   1.000
_cell.angle_alpha   90.00
_cell.angle_beta   90.00
_cell.angle_gamma   90.00
#
_symmetry.space_group_name_H-M   'P 1'
#
loop_
_entity.id
_entity.type
_entity.pdbx_description
1 polymer ?
#
loop_
_entity_poly.entity_id
_entity_poly.type
_entity_poly.pdbx_seq_one_letter_code
_entity_poly.pdbx_strand_id
1 'polypeptide(L)'
;MAASCSAGFLDYVFPTLMSEYYSQVPTKEGYRFNLNDPNGSSREEIGVIMNPGTPEEQLVVMGTYSTYDEKTDTDTITMYTADKDGYKTRYQIKNRKLSGGNLKSLAG
;
A
#
# COMPACT_ATOMS: atom_id res chain seq x y z
N MET A 1 -11.94 -24.73 -43.61
CA MET A 1 -11.08 -23.54 -43.80
C MET A 1 -11.15 -22.75 -42.52
N ALA A 2 -10.05 -22.64 -41.79
CA ALA A 2 -9.99 -22.08 -40.45
C ALA A 2 -10.15 -20.55 -40.48
N ALA A 3 -11.01 -20.01 -39.63
CA ALA A 3 -10.94 -18.63 -39.19
C ALA A 3 -10.38 -18.66 -37.77
N SER A 4 -9.07 -18.49 -37.66
CA SER A 4 -8.38 -18.27 -36.38
C SER A 4 -8.84 -16.91 -35.83
N CYS A 5 -9.78 -16.93 -34.89
CA CYS A 5 -10.10 -15.77 -34.08
C CYS A 5 -8.85 -15.46 -33.23
N SER A 6 -8.08 -14.45 -33.60
CA SER A 6 -6.95 -14.00 -32.81
C SER A 6 -7.47 -13.41 -31.49
N ALA A 7 -7.51 -14.23 -30.45
CA ALA A 7 -7.85 -13.83 -29.07
C ALA A 7 -6.71 -13.06 -28.38
N GLY A 8 -5.66 -12.63 -29.09
CA GLY A 8 -4.43 -12.12 -28.48
C GLY A 8 -4.38 -10.61 -28.18
N PHE A 9 -5.38 -9.81 -28.58
CA PHE A 9 -5.32 -8.34 -28.38
C PHE A 9 -6.06 -7.84 -27.13
N LEU A 10 -6.98 -8.64 -26.59
CA LEU A 10 -7.66 -8.35 -25.31
C LEU A 10 -7.05 -9.11 -24.13
N ASP A 11 -6.03 -9.92 -24.38
CA ASP A 11 -5.21 -10.51 -23.34
C ASP A 11 -4.36 -9.39 -22.71
N TYR A 12 -4.96 -8.73 -21.71
CA TYR A 12 -4.25 -8.14 -20.59
C TYR A 12 -3.60 -6.75 -20.79
N VAL A 13 -4.36 -5.79 -21.32
CA VAL A 13 -4.00 -4.37 -21.11
C VAL A 13 -4.56 -3.93 -19.77
N PHE A 14 -3.70 -3.88 -18.78
CA PHE A 14 -3.97 -3.23 -17.52
C PHE A 14 -3.60 -1.75 -17.62
N PRO A 15 -4.57 -0.83 -17.79
CA PRO A 15 -4.24 0.58 -17.87
C PRO A 15 -3.65 1.03 -16.54
N THR A 16 -2.41 1.48 -16.56
CA THR A 16 -1.78 2.16 -15.43
C THR A 16 -2.23 3.62 -15.44
N LEU A 17 -2.98 4.03 -14.42
CA LEU A 17 -3.31 5.44 -14.20
C LEU A 17 -2.24 6.04 -13.29
N MET A 18 -1.36 6.87 -13.88
CA MET A 18 -0.37 7.66 -13.15
C MET A 18 -0.75 9.14 -13.27
N SER A 19 -1.21 9.72 -12.17
CA SER A 19 -1.34 11.17 -11.94
C SER A 19 -0.25 11.59 -10.95
N GLU A 20 0.09 12.88 -10.84
CA GLU A 20 1.20 13.38 -10.00
C GLU A 20 1.22 12.80 -8.58
N TYR A 21 0.04 12.52 -8.04
CA TYR A 21 -0.19 12.09 -6.66
C TYR A 21 -0.77 10.68 -6.55
N TYR A 22 -1.09 10.03 -7.68
CA TYR A 22 -1.83 8.77 -7.70
C TYR A 22 -1.17 7.79 -8.66
N SER A 23 -0.95 6.57 -8.21
CA SER A 23 -0.46 5.48 -9.04
C SER A 23 -1.24 4.21 -8.74
N GLN A 24 -1.89 3.67 -9.76
CA GLN A 24 -2.47 2.33 -9.71
C GLN A 24 -1.84 1.47 -10.79
N VAL A 25 -1.17 0.40 -10.36
CA VAL A 25 -0.49 -0.56 -11.21
C VAL A 25 -1.10 -1.93 -11.00
N PRO A 26 -1.96 -2.40 -11.92
CA PRO A 26 -2.45 -3.76 -11.85
C PRO A 26 -1.33 -4.73 -12.23
N THR A 27 -1.24 -5.87 -11.55
CA THR A 27 -0.27 -6.93 -11.81
C THR A 27 -1.00 -8.24 -12.12
N LYS A 28 -0.28 -9.23 -12.66
CA LYS A 28 -0.88 -10.50 -13.08
C LYS A 28 -1.66 -11.22 -11.96
N GLU A 29 -1.22 -11.03 -10.74
CA GLU A 29 -1.75 -11.71 -9.55
C GLU A 29 -2.21 -10.71 -8.49
N GLY A 30 -2.51 -9.46 -8.87
CA GLY A 30 -2.86 -8.45 -7.89
C GLY A 30 -2.82 -7.01 -8.38
N TYR A 31 -2.53 -6.10 -7.47
CA TYR A 31 -2.37 -4.68 -7.77
C TYR A 31 -1.44 -4.00 -6.76
N ARG A 32 -0.84 -2.90 -7.19
CA ARG A 32 -0.17 -1.93 -6.33
C ARG A 32 -0.85 -0.58 -6.49
N PHE A 33 -1.12 0.04 -5.36
CA PHE A 33 -1.79 1.33 -5.25
C PHE A 33 -0.93 2.26 -4.40
N ASN A 34 -0.77 3.49 -4.85
CA ASN A 34 -0.05 4.53 -4.15
C ASN A 34 -0.78 5.87 -4.32
N LEU A 35 -0.96 6.60 -3.23
CA LEU A 35 -1.51 7.94 -3.18
C LEU A 35 -0.62 8.79 -2.27
N ASN A 36 -0.13 9.92 -2.77
CA ASN A 36 0.63 10.89 -1.98
C ASN A 36 -0.11 12.22 -2.03
N ASP A 37 -0.74 12.61 -0.94
CA ASP A 37 -1.46 13.87 -0.88
C ASP A 37 -0.49 15.05 -0.64
N PRO A 38 -0.75 16.23 -1.23
CA PRO A 38 0.08 17.42 -1.02
C PRO A 38 0.15 17.88 0.44
N ASN A 39 -0.81 17.46 1.27
CA ASN A 39 -0.87 17.76 2.71
C ASN A 39 0.10 16.89 3.55
N GLY A 40 0.92 16.04 2.91
CA GLY A 40 1.89 15.17 3.58
C GLY A 40 1.31 13.82 4.03
N SER A 41 0.03 13.55 3.79
CA SER A 41 -0.55 12.23 3.98
C SER A 41 -0.22 11.32 2.81
N SER A 42 -0.07 10.02 3.05
CA SER A 42 0.15 9.06 1.97
C SER A 42 -0.53 7.73 2.26
N ARG A 43 -0.86 7.01 1.20
CA ARG A 43 -1.38 5.65 1.25
C ARG A 43 -0.62 4.79 0.27
N GLU A 44 -0.14 3.65 0.75
CA GLU A 44 0.39 2.59 -0.10
C GLU A 44 -0.37 1.30 0.20
N GLU A 45 -0.80 0.60 -0.83
CA GLU A 45 -1.54 -0.66 -0.70
C GLU A 45 -1.11 -1.64 -1.79
N ILE A 46 -0.99 -2.90 -1.43
CA ILE A 46 -0.68 -4.00 -2.33
C ILE A 46 -1.67 -5.12 -2.03
N GLY A 47 -2.43 -5.51 -3.06
CA GLY A 47 -3.23 -6.73 -3.04
C GLY A 47 -2.52 -7.82 -3.85
N VAL A 48 -2.38 -9.01 -3.28
CA VAL A 48 -1.76 -10.17 -3.93
C VAL A 48 -2.66 -11.39 -3.76
N ILE A 49 -2.92 -12.10 -4.83
CA ILE A 49 -3.53 -13.43 -4.83
C ILE A 49 -2.40 -14.43 -4.58
N MET A 50 -2.40 -15.06 -3.41
CA MET A 50 -1.45 -16.12 -3.09
C MET A 50 -2.00 -17.47 -3.55
N ASN A 51 -1.11 -18.33 -4.04
CA ASN A 51 -1.39 -19.69 -4.50
C ASN A 51 -2.53 -19.79 -5.56
N PRO A 52 -2.50 -18.98 -6.64
CA PRO A 52 -3.54 -19.01 -7.66
C PRO A 52 -3.68 -20.42 -8.27
N GLY A 53 -4.91 -20.89 -8.44
CA GLY A 53 -5.21 -22.19 -9.03
C GLY A 53 -5.04 -23.39 -8.09
N THR A 54 -4.90 -23.16 -6.79
CA THR A 54 -4.85 -24.20 -5.75
C THR A 54 -6.05 -24.07 -4.79
N PRO A 55 -6.42 -25.12 -4.03
CA PRO A 55 -7.45 -25.00 -3.00
C PRO A 55 -7.06 -24.07 -1.84
N GLU A 56 -5.81 -23.63 -1.77
CA GLU A 56 -5.29 -22.65 -0.80
C GLU A 56 -5.19 -21.24 -1.38
N GLU A 57 -5.89 -20.96 -2.49
CA GLU A 57 -5.96 -19.62 -3.08
C GLU A 57 -6.53 -18.62 -2.07
N GLN A 58 -5.80 -17.53 -1.83
CA GLN A 58 -6.23 -16.48 -0.90
C GLN A 58 -5.84 -15.09 -1.42
N LEU A 59 -6.72 -14.11 -1.20
CA LEU A 59 -6.41 -12.70 -1.42
C LEU A 59 -5.81 -12.13 -0.13
N VAL A 60 -4.61 -11.57 -0.23
CA VAL A 60 -3.96 -10.84 0.85
C VAL A 60 -3.81 -9.39 0.44
N VAL A 61 -4.37 -8.48 1.24
CA VAL A 61 -4.22 -7.04 1.05
C VAL A 61 -3.42 -6.49 2.21
N MET A 62 -2.31 -5.82 1.91
CA MET A 62 -1.50 -5.13 2.89
C MET A 62 -1.35 -3.68 2.49
N GLY A 63 -1.45 -2.78 3.44
CA GLY A 63 -1.23 -1.37 3.16
C GLY A 63 -0.81 -0.58 4.37
N THR A 64 -0.40 0.64 4.08
CA THR A 64 -0.04 1.64 5.07
C THR A 64 -0.74 2.94 4.72
N TYR A 65 -1.25 3.62 5.74
CA TYR A 65 -1.79 4.95 5.66
C TYR A 65 -1.01 5.83 6.62
N SER A 66 -0.41 6.90 6.12
CA SER A 66 0.34 7.86 6.90
C SER A 66 -0.33 9.22 6.86
N THR A 67 -0.36 9.90 8.00
CA THR A 67 -0.85 11.26 8.14
C THR A 67 0.14 12.07 8.95
N TYR A 68 0.46 13.26 8.47
CA TYR A 68 1.26 14.23 9.19
C TYR A 68 0.37 15.30 9.82
N ASP A 69 0.58 15.57 11.10
CA ASP A 69 -0.04 16.71 11.79
C ASP A 69 1.02 17.78 12.10
N GLU A 70 0.94 18.90 11.37
CA GLU A 70 1.81 20.07 11.54
C GLU A 70 1.71 20.70 12.94
N LYS A 71 0.56 20.61 13.62
CA LYS A 71 0.36 21.27 14.92
C LYS A 71 1.11 20.58 16.03
N THR A 72 1.16 19.26 15.99
CA THR A 72 1.78 18.43 17.00
C THR A 72 3.15 17.88 16.56
N ASP A 73 3.53 18.13 15.30
CA ASP A 73 4.73 17.59 14.65
C ASP A 73 4.81 16.05 14.77
N THR A 74 3.67 15.41 14.51
CA THR A 74 3.46 13.98 14.72
C THR A 74 3.14 13.28 13.40
N ASP A 75 3.88 12.22 13.10
CA ASP A 75 3.55 11.26 12.04
C ASP A 75 2.76 10.10 12.63
N THR A 76 1.55 9.88 12.13
CA THR A 76 0.76 8.68 12.45
C THR A 76 0.78 7.75 11.26
N ILE A 77 1.23 6.51 11.48
CA ILE A 77 1.30 5.47 10.46
C ILE A 77 0.43 4.32 10.90
N THR A 78 -0.58 3.99 10.10
CA THR A 78 -1.45 2.83 10.29
C THR A 78 -1.14 1.79 9.24
N MET A 79 -0.72 0.60 9.67
CA MET A 79 -0.50 -0.58 8.84
C MET A 79 -1.69 -1.50 8.98
N TYR A 80 -2.19 -2.02 7.86
CA TYR A 80 -3.29 -2.97 7.85
C TYR A 80 -2.95 -4.17 6.98
N THR A 81 -3.48 -5.32 7.40
CA THR A 81 -3.39 -6.59 6.68
C THR A 81 -4.76 -7.24 6.71
N ALA A 82 -5.30 -7.54 5.53
CA ALA A 82 -6.48 -8.36 5.35
C ALA A 82 -6.02 -9.67 4.72
N ASP A 83 -6.16 -10.78 5.45
CA ASP A 83 -5.84 -12.12 4.99
C ASP A 83 -6.97 -13.10 5.39
N LYS A 84 -6.78 -14.41 5.17
CA LYS A 84 -7.75 -15.45 5.53
C LYS A 84 -8.08 -15.50 7.03
N ASP A 85 -7.21 -15.00 7.90
CA ASP A 85 -7.41 -14.97 9.35
C ASP A 85 -8.12 -13.68 9.80
N GLY A 86 -8.51 -12.83 8.84
CA GLY A 86 -9.27 -11.60 9.07
C GLY A 86 -8.44 -10.33 8.95
N TYR A 87 -8.99 -9.24 9.51
CA TYR A 87 -8.40 -7.91 9.44
C TYR A 87 -7.53 -7.62 10.66
N LYS A 88 -6.25 -7.31 10.43
CA LYS A 88 -5.25 -7.02 11.45
C LYS A 88 -4.73 -5.60 11.23
N THR A 89 -4.81 -4.75 12.26
CA THR A 89 -4.31 -3.37 12.21
C THR A 89 -3.24 -3.13 13.25
N ARG A 90 -2.21 -2.36 12.88
CA ARG A 90 -1.20 -1.85 13.79
C ARG A 90 -1.01 -0.38 13.50
N TYR A 91 -0.86 0.45 14.53
CA TYR A 91 -0.56 1.86 14.35
C TYR A 91 0.70 2.23 15.12
N GLN A 92 1.44 3.20 14.58
CA GLN A 92 2.60 3.77 15.21
C GLN A 92 2.50 5.29 15.12
N ILE A 93 2.69 5.95 16.25
CA ILE A 93 2.75 7.40 16.36
C ILE A 93 4.21 7.77 16.59
N LYS A 94 4.77 8.61 15.73
CA LYS A 94 6.15 9.09 15.80
C LYS A 94 6.15 10.60 15.89
N ASN A 95 6.68 11.15 16.97
CA ASN A 95 6.96 12.59 17.04
C ASN A 95 8.30 12.86 16.37
N ARG A 96 8.37 13.80 15.43
CA ARG A 96 9.63 14.18 14.78
C ARG A 96 10.55 14.94 15.73
N LYS A 97 9.98 15.64 16.70
CA LYS A 97 10.72 16.23 17.82
C LYS A 97 11.14 15.15 18.83
N LEU A 98 12.43 14.81 18.84
CA LEU A 98 13.06 14.17 20.00
C LEU A 98 12.73 15.01 21.23
N SER A 99 12.06 14.43 22.23
CA SER A 99 11.85 15.14 23.49
C SER A 99 13.23 15.51 24.05
N GLY A 100 13.42 16.78 24.44
CA GLY A 100 14.71 17.28 24.91
C GLY A 100 15.29 16.52 26.11
N GLY A 101 14.49 15.67 26.77
CA GLY A 101 14.94 14.76 27.82
C GLY A 101 15.87 13.66 27.31
N ASN A 102 15.67 13.15 26.10
CA ASN A 102 16.48 12.05 25.55
C ASN A 102 17.85 12.51 25.02
N LEU A 103 17.98 13.80 24.66
CA LEU A 103 19.25 14.40 24.22
C LEU A 103 20.22 14.63 25.38
N LYS A 104 19.74 14.73 26.62
CA LYS A 104 20.60 14.90 27.81
C LYS A 104 21.26 13.60 28.28
N SER A 105 20.76 12.44 27.86
CA SER A 105 21.29 11.14 28.30
C SER A 105 22.49 10.64 27.48
N LEU A 106 22.83 11.28 26.36
CA LEU A 106 23.94 10.90 25.48
C LEU A 106 25.16 11.81 25.57
N ALA A 107 25.12 12.82 26.45
CA ALA A 107 26.20 13.79 26.65
C ALA A 107 26.93 13.64 28.01
N GLY A 108 26.83 12.46 28.65
CA GLY A 108 27.46 12.17 29.94
C GLY A 108 28.21 10.86 29.92
#